data_AF-A0A397SAZ0-F1
#
_entry.id   AF-A0A397SAZ0-F1
#
_cell.length_a   1.000
_cell.length_b   1.000
_cell.length_c   1.000
_cell.angle_alpha   90.00
_cell.angle_beta   90.00
_cell.angle_gamma   90.00
#
_symmetry.space_group_name_H-M   'P 1'
#
loop_
_entity.id
_entity.type
_entity.pdbx_description
1 polymer ?
#
loop_
_entity_poly.entity_id
_entity_poly.type
_entity_poly.pdbx_seq_one_letter_code
_entity_poly.pdbx_strand_id
1 'polypeptide(L)'
;MLKVKAKKTCKNIPKEITEYPKTDVILYTDGRRSYHYRVKKEGLYLQPPILAYSQGKNKYKIPDSYCVETTWGRGNNKQTVEYSINYIREKPFFRKLFSNNEKTLMLGIHLFGIHLETLKQARESKRKNNIERTGSN
;
A
#
# COMPACT_ATOMS: atom_id res chain seq x y z
N MET A 1 -38.61 25.22 19.91
CA MET A 1 -37.58 25.38 18.85
C MET A 1 -36.83 24.07 18.66
N LEU A 2 -37.11 23.32 17.59
CA LEU A 2 -36.34 22.12 17.23
C LEU A 2 -35.06 22.53 16.50
N LYS A 3 -33.90 22.37 17.14
CA LYS A 3 -32.60 22.47 16.48
C LYS A 3 -32.38 21.22 15.62
N VAL A 4 -32.78 21.29 14.35
CA VAL A 4 -32.37 20.30 13.35
C VAL A 4 -30.87 20.48 13.12
N LYS A 5 -30.06 19.66 13.80
CA LYS A 5 -28.66 19.49 13.42
C LYS A 5 -28.65 18.78 12.07
N ALA A 6 -28.31 19.50 11.01
CA ALA A 6 -27.99 18.90 9.73
C ALA A 6 -26.84 17.90 9.95
N LYS A 7 -27.16 16.61 10.00
CA LYS A 7 -26.17 15.54 9.86
C LYS A 7 -25.68 15.63 8.42
N LYS A 8 -24.62 16.40 8.19
CA LYS A 8 -23.87 16.37 6.93
C LYS A 8 -23.21 15.00 6.86
N THR A 9 -23.93 14.01 6.35
CA THR A 9 -23.37 12.70 6.04
C THR A 9 -22.51 12.86 4.79
N CYS A 10 -21.33 13.48 4.93
CA CYS A 10 -20.27 13.28 3.96
C CYS A 10 -19.98 11.78 3.98
N LYS A 11 -20.41 11.06 2.95
CA LYS A 11 -19.93 9.70 2.72
C LYS A 11 -18.42 9.84 2.59
N ASN A 12 -17.67 9.43 3.61
CA ASN A 12 -16.22 9.51 3.54
C ASN A 12 -15.76 8.39 2.60
N ILE A 13 -15.50 8.75 1.34
CA ILE A 13 -15.10 7.82 0.27
C ILE A 13 -13.58 7.64 0.33
N PRO A 14 -13.07 6.41 0.16
CA PRO A 14 -11.63 6.18 0.05
C PRO A 14 -10.99 7.02 -1.07
N LYS A 15 -9.86 7.66 -0.78
CA LYS A 15 -9.18 8.55 -1.73
C LYS A 15 -7.66 8.45 -1.59
N GLU A 16 -6.99 8.42 -2.73
CA GLU A 16 -5.54 8.60 -2.88
C GLU A 16 -5.25 10.03 -3.37
N ILE A 17 -4.23 10.67 -2.82
CA ILE A 17 -3.71 11.98 -3.24
C ILE A 17 -2.20 11.81 -3.41
N THR A 18 -1.73 11.94 -4.64
CA THR A 18 -0.32 11.73 -4.98
C THR A 18 0.01 12.31 -6.35
N GLU A 19 1.28 12.62 -6.56
CA GLU A 19 1.88 12.97 -7.85
C GLU A 19 2.86 11.87 -8.33
N TYR A 20 2.75 10.65 -7.80
CA TYR A 20 3.60 9.52 -8.16
C TYR A 20 3.61 9.28 -9.69
N PRO A 21 4.77 9.01 -10.31
CA PRO A 21 6.08 8.76 -9.70
C PRO A 21 6.95 10.02 -9.50
N LYS A 22 6.43 11.24 -9.69
CA LYS A 22 7.23 12.48 -9.49
C LYS A 22 7.67 12.62 -8.04
N THR A 23 6.80 12.23 -7.10
CA THR A 23 7.11 12.11 -5.67
C THR A 23 6.93 10.67 -5.22
N ASP A 24 7.73 10.21 -4.26
CA ASP A 24 7.59 8.89 -3.62
C ASP A 24 6.49 8.84 -2.54
N VAL A 25 5.78 9.96 -2.35
CA VAL A 25 4.75 10.14 -1.33
C VAL A 25 3.36 9.86 -1.86
N ILE A 26 2.60 9.06 -1.10
CA ILE A 26 1.17 8.82 -1.34
C ILE A 26 0.41 9.06 -0.04
N LEU A 27 -0.58 9.96 -0.09
CA LEU A 27 -1.53 10.13 1.00
C LEU A 27 -2.81 9.35 0.68
N TYR A 28 -3.24 8.52 1.60
CA TYR A 28 -4.47 7.75 1.48
C TYR A 28 -5.37 8.01 2.67
N THR A 29 -6.68 8.02 2.43
CA THR A 29 -7.68 7.92 3.48
C THR A 29 -8.76 6.92 3.08
N ASP A 30 -9.21 6.09 4.02
CA ASP A 30 -10.41 5.25 3.86
C ASP A 30 -11.68 6.00 4.30
N GLY A 31 -11.54 7.29 4.61
CA GLY A 31 -12.59 8.13 5.15
C GLY A 31 -12.73 8.13 6.68
N ARG A 32 -12.03 7.23 7.37
CA ARG A 32 -11.97 7.16 8.85
C ARG A 32 -10.55 7.36 9.37
N ARG A 33 -9.57 6.78 8.67
CA ARG A 33 -8.15 6.82 8.95
C ARG A 33 -7.43 7.41 7.76
N SER A 34 -6.27 7.99 8.04
CA SER A 34 -5.37 8.47 7.00
C SER A 34 -4.01 7.81 7.21
N TYR A 35 -3.39 7.47 6.09
CA TYR A 35 -2.09 6.83 6.01
C TYR A 35 -1.23 7.65 5.06
N HIS A 36 -0.02 7.93 5.50
CA HIS A 36 0.99 8.60 4.70
C HIS A 36 2.06 7.57 4.36
N TYR A 37 2.18 7.26 3.07
CA TYR A 37 3.16 6.32 2.56
C TYR A 37 4.30 7.07 1.91
N ARG A 38 5.51 6.58 2.17
CA ARG A 38 6.72 6.95 1.45
C ARG A 38 7.34 5.69 0.85
N VAL A 39 7.27 5.59 -0.46
CA VAL A 39 7.63 4.37 -1.21
C VAL A 39 9.13 4.34 -1.44
N LYS A 40 9.85 3.61 -0.58
CA LYS A 40 11.31 3.45 -0.69
C LYS A 40 11.71 2.56 -1.86
N LYS A 41 10.93 1.52 -2.13
CA LYS A 41 11.12 0.61 -3.27
C LYS A 41 9.78 0.09 -3.75
N GLU A 42 9.44 0.33 -5.02
CA GLU A 42 8.12 -0.04 -5.58
C GLU A 42 7.90 -1.56 -5.67
N GLY A 43 8.97 -2.34 -5.86
CA GLY A 43 8.87 -3.78 -6.10
C GLY A 43 8.22 -4.13 -7.44
N LEU A 44 8.11 -5.42 -7.75
CA LEU A 44 7.52 -5.91 -9.01
C LEU A 44 6.56 -7.07 -8.76
N TYR A 45 5.57 -7.25 -9.63
CA TYR A 45 4.75 -8.46 -9.62
C TYR A 45 5.48 -9.59 -10.33
N LEU A 46 5.69 -10.71 -9.62
CA LEU A 46 6.21 -11.94 -10.21
C LEU A 46 5.22 -12.52 -11.24
N GLN A 47 5.70 -13.42 -12.08
CA GLN A 47 4.86 -14.12 -13.05
C GLN A 47 4.16 -15.32 -12.39
N PRO A 48 2.96 -15.70 -12.86
CA PRO A 48 2.38 -17.00 -12.51
C PRO A 48 3.37 -18.13 -12.84
N PRO A 49 3.41 -19.22 -12.04
CA PRO A 49 2.50 -19.55 -10.93
C PRO A 49 2.90 -18.93 -9.57
N ILE A 50 4.03 -18.22 -9.48
CA ILE A 50 4.60 -17.74 -8.20
C ILE A 50 3.82 -16.53 -7.63
N LEU A 51 3.14 -15.76 -8.48
CA LEU A 51 2.39 -14.55 -8.08
C LEU A 51 1.36 -14.83 -6.98
N ALA A 52 1.60 -14.30 -5.78
CA ALA A 52 0.69 -14.43 -4.64
C ALA A 52 -0.30 -13.25 -4.54
N TYR A 53 -1.40 -13.50 -3.81
CA TYR A 53 -2.46 -12.53 -3.55
C TYR A 53 -2.73 -12.40 -2.04
N SER A 54 -3.15 -11.22 -1.60
CA SER A 54 -3.60 -11.02 -0.22
C SER A 54 -4.83 -11.87 0.10
N GLN A 55 -4.93 -12.29 1.37
CA GLN A 55 -6.13 -12.96 1.88
C GLN A 55 -7.26 -11.95 2.17
N GLY A 56 -8.51 -12.39 2.09
CA GLY A 56 -9.70 -11.58 2.40
C GLY A 56 -10.63 -11.38 1.20
N LYS A 57 -11.64 -10.51 1.38
CA LYS A 57 -12.65 -10.21 0.34
C LYS A 57 -12.03 -9.56 -0.90
N ASN A 58 -11.08 -8.65 -0.69
CA ASN A 58 -10.34 -8.01 -1.77
C ASN A 58 -8.97 -8.69 -1.90
N LYS A 59 -8.69 -9.22 -3.10
CA LYS A 59 -7.43 -9.89 -3.42
C LYS A 59 -6.51 -8.94 -4.17
N TYR A 60 -5.44 -8.51 -3.51
CA TYR A 60 -4.42 -7.64 -4.10
C TYR A 60 -3.17 -8.45 -4.45
N LYS A 61 -2.57 -8.19 -5.61
CA LYS A 61 -1.30 -8.80 -6.03
C LYS A 61 -0.19 -8.38 -5.06
N ILE A 62 0.61 -9.34 -4.61
CA ILE A 62 1.71 -9.09 -3.69
C ILE A 62 3.01 -8.85 -4.48
N PRO A 63 3.62 -7.66 -4.39
CA PRO A 63 4.89 -7.38 -5.05
C PRO A 63 6.06 -8.06 -4.34
N ASP A 64 7.06 -8.45 -5.12
CA ASP A 64 8.38 -8.83 -4.62
C ASP A 64 9.28 -7.60 -4.46
N SER A 65 10.24 -7.70 -3.54
CA SER A 65 11.28 -6.69 -3.31
C SER A 65 10.71 -5.28 -3.05
N TYR A 66 9.58 -5.21 -2.34
CA TYR A 66 8.86 -3.97 -2.03
C TYR A 66 9.26 -3.43 -0.66
N CYS A 67 9.42 -2.11 -0.54
CA CYS A 67 9.67 -1.44 0.73
C CYS A 67 8.91 -0.12 0.80
N VAL A 68 8.23 0.11 1.92
CA VAL A 68 7.44 1.32 2.17
C VAL A 68 7.58 1.74 3.62
N GLU A 69 7.65 3.03 3.85
CA GLU A 69 7.49 3.63 5.17
C GLU A 69 6.07 4.16 5.28
N THR A 70 5.35 3.72 6.30
CA THR A 70 3.96 4.09 6.51
C THR A 70 3.84 4.83 7.82
N THR A 71 3.25 6.01 7.77
CA THR A 71 2.93 6.84 8.93
C THR A 71 1.42 6.93 9.11
N TRP A 72 0.94 6.70 10.33
CA TRP A 72 -0.48 6.84 10.69
C TRP A 72 -0.63 7.40 12.11
N GLY A 73 -1.85 7.78 12.49
CA GLY A 73 -2.14 8.39 13.79
C GLY A 73 -2.26 9.92 13.72
N ARG A 74 -2.53 10.54 14.87
CA ARG A 74 -2.82 11.98 14.97
C ARG A 74 -1.99 12.61 16.09
N GLY A 75 -1.51 13.84 15.87
CA GLY A 75 -0.75 14.61 16.85
C GLY A 75 0.51 13.86 17.30
N ASN A 76 0.71 13.78 18.61
CA ASN A 76 1.87 13.12 19.22
C ASN A 76 1.81 11.58 19.16
N ASN A 77 0.65 11.01 18.79
CA ASN A 77 0.46 9.56 18.65
C ASN A 77 0.69 9.08 17.21
N LYS A 78 1.45 9.85 16.41
CA LYS A 78 1.86 9.40 15.08
C LYS A 78 2.86 8.27 15.23
N GLN A 79 2.62 7.19 14.50
CA GLN A 79 3.54 6.07 14.38
C GLN A 79 4.03 6.00 12.95
N THR A 80 5.33 5.85 12.78
CA THR A 80 5.98 5.62 11.49
C THR A 80 6.70 4.29 11.56
N VAL A 81 6.40 3.42 10.61
CA VAL A 81 6.97 2.07 10.56
C VAL A 81 7.31 1.74 9.11
N GLU A 82 8.49 1.15 8.94
CA GLU A 82 8.92 0.62 7.66
C GLU A 82 8.48 -0.85 7.50
N TYR A 83 8.00 -1.18 6.32
CA TYR A 83 7.53 -2.48 5.94
C TYR A 83 8.20 -2.92 4.66
N SER A 84 8.62 -4.19 4.61
CA SER A 84 9.16 -4.79 3.40
C SER A 84 8.48 -6.11 3.06
N ILE A 85 8.38 -6.41 1.77
CA ILE A 85 7.90 -7.69 1.24
C ILE A 85 8.97 -8.24 0.31
N ASN A 86 9.38 -9.48 0.54
CA ASN A 86 10.31 -10.20 -0.33
C ASN A 86 9.82 -11.63 -0.49
N TYR A 87 10.00 -12.24 -1.66
CA TYR A 87 9.69 -13.65 -1.88
C TYR A 87 10.90 -14.50 -1.49
N ILE A 88 10.69 -15.46 -0.59
CA ILE A 88 11.69 -16.43 -0.17
C ILE A 88 11.12 -17.81 -0.49
N ARG A 89 11.83 -18.58 -1.33
CA ARG A 89 11.36 -19.90 -1.81
C ARG A 89 9.94 -19.81 -2.37
N GLU A 90 9.72 -18.86 -3.29
CA GLU A 90 8.46 -18.64 -4.00
C GLU A 90 7.27 -18.22 -3.12
N LYS A 91 7.50 -17.90 -1.84
CA LYS A 91 6.45 -17.44 -0.92
C LYS A 91 6.71 -16.01 -0.44
N PRO A 92 5.70 -15.14 -0.41
CA PRO A 92 5.86 -13.78 0.08
C PRO A 92 6.16 -13.79 1.59
N PHE A 93 7.24 -13.12 1.97
CA PHE A 93 7.68 -12.92 3.34
C PHE A 93 7.50 -11.44 3.72
N PHE A 94 6.63 -11.19 4.71
CA PHE A 94 6.30 -9.86 5.17
C PHE A 94 7.13 -9.52 6.41
N ARG A 95 7.81 -8.37 6.39
CA ARG A 95 8.63 -7.91 7.50
C ARG A 95 8.24 -6.51 7.92
N LYS A 96 8.00 -6.34 9.22
CA LYS A 96 7.96 -5.04 9.89
C LYS A 96 9.39 -4.73 10.33
N LEU A 97 9.93 -3.61 9.87
CA LEU A 97 11.22 -3.08 10.31
C LEU A 97 10.90 -2.08 11.44
N PHE A 98 11.35 -2.41 12.65
CA PHE A 98 10.99 -1.65 13.84
C PHE A 98 11.72 -0.31 13.89
N SER A 99 10.99 0.75 14.26
CA SER A 99 11.59 1.99 14.77
C SER A 99 11.25 2.30 16.23
N ASN A 100 10.52 1.42 16.96
CA ASN A 100 10.52 1.27 18.44
C ASN A 100 9.47 0.23 18.93
N ASN A 101 9.66 -0.23 20.17
CA ASN A 101 9.18 -1.48 20.81
C ASN A 101 7.67 -1.60 21.08
N GLU A 102 6.81 -1.66 20.06
CA GLU A 102 5.44 -2.14 20.27
C GLU A 102 5.01 -3.22 19.27
N LYS A 103 4.46 -4.31 19.83
CA LYS A 103 3.86 -5.43 19.12
C LYS A 103 2.59 -4.93 18.41
N THR A 104 2.69 -4.64 17.11
CA THR A 104 1.52 -4.30 16.30
C THR A 104 0.81 -5.59 15.88
N LEU A 105 -0.29 -5.92 16.54
CA LEU A 105 -1.16 -7.08 16.24
C LEU A 105 -2.01 -6.92 14.96
N MET A 106 -1.66 -5.97 14.09
CA MET A 106 -2.42 -5.70 12.87
C MET A 106 -1.49 -5.72 11.66
N LEU A 107 -1.32 -6.87 11.01
CA LEU A 107 -0.72 -7.01 9.68
C LEU A 107 -1.76 -6.63 8.61
N GLY A 108 -2.18 -5.37 8.61
CA GLY A 108 -3.25 -4.88 7.72
C GLY A 108 -2.74 -4.56 6.32
N ILE A 109 -3.55 -4.86 5.30
CA ILE A 109 -3.36 -4.45 3.89
C ILE A 109 -3.04 -2.94 3.76
N HIS A 110 -3.62 -2.11 4.62
CA HIS A 110 -3.33 -0.68 4.66
C HIS A 110 -1.93 -0.35 5.18
N LEU A 111 -1.32 -1.13 6.08
CA LEU A 111 0.03 -0.79 6.56
C LEU A 111 1.09 -1.00 5.48
N PHE A 112 0.93 -2.01 4.65
CA PHE A 112 1.81 -2.21 3.49
C PHE A 112 1.42 -1.36 2.28
N GLY A 113 0.26 -0.71 2.26
CA GLY A 113 -0.19 0.06 1.09
C GLY A 113 -0.37 -0.78 -0.18
N ILE A 114 -0.55 -2.10 -0.09
CA ILE A 114 -0.68 -2.98 -1.29
C ILE A 114 -2.00 -2.77 -2.04
N HIS A 115 -2.96 -2.11 -1.42
CA HIS A 115 -4.25 -1.74 -2.02
C HIS A 115 -4.18 -0.47 -2.86
N LEU A 116 -3.07 0.27 -2.82
CA LEU A 116 -2.94 1.55 -3.51
C LEU A 116 -2.99 1.33 -5.03
N GLU A 117 -3.99 1.91 -5.69
CA GLU A 117 -4.21 1.74 -7.12
C GLU A 117 -3.08 2.37 -7.92
N THR A 118 -2.52 3.49 -7.44
CA THR A 118 -1.37 4.16 -8.07
C THR A 118 -0.17 3.22 -8.22
N LEU A 119 0.17 2.46 -7.16
CA LEU A 119 1.29 1.52 -7.19
C LEU A 119 0.99 0.28 -8.02
N LYS A 120 -0.28 -0.17 -8.03
CA LYS A 120 -0.71 -1.26 -8.91
C LYS A 120 -0.51 -0.88 -10.38
N GLN A 121 -0.97 0.29 -10.79
CA GLN A 121 -0.84 0.77 -12.18
C GLN A 121 0.63 0.92 -12.59
N ALA A 122 1.48 1.48 -11.72
CA ALA A 122 2.91 1.62 -12.00
C ALA A 122 3.60 0.27 -12.27
N ARG A 123 3.33 -0.74 -11.43
CA ARG A 123 3.91 -2.08 -11.57
C ARG A 123 3.41 -2.81 -12.82
N GLU A 124 2.12 -2.72 -13.12
CA GLU A 124 1.55 -3.33 -14.33
C GLU A 124 2.13 -2.68 -15.61
N SER A 125 2.34 -1.36 -15.60
CA SER A 125 2.95 -0.66 -16.73
C SER A 125 4.38 -1.11 -16.98
N LYS A 126 5.19 -1.27 -15.91
CA LYS A 126 6.54 -1.84 -16.02
C LYS A 126 6.53 -3.27 -16.55
N ARG A 127 5.58 -4.09 -16.10
CA ARG A 127 5.43 -5.48 -16.57
C ARG A 127 5.15 -5.54 -18.06
N LYS A 128 4.23 -4.71 -18.57
CA LYS A 128 3.91 -4.65 -20.01
C LYS A 128 5.12 -4.25 -20.85
N ASN A 129 5.81 -3.17 -20.46
CA ASN A 129 7.00 -2.70 -21.15
C ASN A 129 8.12 -3.77 -21.21
N ASN A 130 8.25 -4.59 -20.16
CA ASN A 130 9.23 -5.67 -20.15
C ASN A 130 8.85 -6.82 -21.10
N ILE A 131 7.56 -7.17 -21.20
CA ILE A 131 7.08 -8.22 -22.12
C ILE A 131 7.32 -7.80 -23.58
N GLU A 132 6.97 -6.57 -23.95
CA GLU A 132 7.14 -6.04 -25.31
C GLU A 132 8.61 -6.04 -25.75
N ARG A 133 9.53 -5.72 -24.83
CA ARG A 133 10.98 -5.76 -25.09
C ARG A 133 11.51 -7.19 -25.29
N THR A 134 10.96 -8.17 -24.59
CA THR A 134 11.39 -9.57 -24.71
C THR A 134 10.73 -10.34 -25.86
N GLY A 135 9.59 -9.85 -26.38
CA GLY A 135 8.85 -10.46 -27.48
C GLY A 135 9.25 -9.98 -28.88
N SER A 136 10.34 -9.22 -29.00
CA SER A 136 10.86 -8.67 -30.26
C SER A 136 12.10 -9.42 -30.75
N ASN A 137 12.13 -10.76 -30.62
CA ASN A 137 13.16 -11.64 -31.18
C ASN A 137 12.53 -12.66 -32.11
#